data_AF-A0A126Z8Z9-F1
#
_entry.id   AF-A0A126Z8Z9-F1
#
_cell.length_a   1.000
_cell.length_b   1.000
_cell.length_c   1.000
_cell.angle_alpha   90.00
_cell.angle_beta   90.00
_cell.angle_gamma   90.00
#
_symmetry.space_group_name_H-M   'P 1'
#
loop_
_entity.id
_entity.type
_entity.pdbx_description
1 polymer ?
#
loop_
_entity_poly.entity_id
_entity_poly.type
_entity_poly.pdbx_seq_one_letter_code
_entity_poly.pdbx_strand_id
1 'polypeptide(L)'
;MSAVATVLWRGLTVGLVVPARAFGAAVDIDGLLIEPDLHFAATPTTSRLMLMPRAGAFSRLLLEWETLPEIGVFTASAWGPAPFADTELARLETWMRDVAVTLHSTRDRIREASERAVHDASSGLDTSLPTTVPEGAHVVSAVVGTRVSGPHPDAPFGVVDVSPARATGPESGEMLFTQRSTGRLLGRRITTRDGDEIASARFEPAVDASDTSADGTSAHGTSADGARAATEADLAEWYEQHIFREVLFDDVWQVYVHLAAGLEPPVSVLYTAFGG
;
A
#
# COMPACT_ATOMS: atom_id res chain seq x y z
N MET A 1 0.19 39.40 -0.68
CA MET A 1 -0.81 38.60 -1.42
C MET A 1 -0.04 37.46 -2.05
N SER A 2 -0.27 36.18 -1.80
CA SER A 2 -1.31 35.47 -1.06
C SER A 2 -0.61 34.34 -0.30
N ALA A 3 -0.83 34.22 1.00
CA ALA A 3 -0.58 32.96 1.67
C ALA A 3 -1.55 31.96 1.04
N VAL A 4 -1.06 31.06 0.19
CA VAL A 4 -1.84 29.87 -0.15
C VAL A 4 -1.82 29.04 1.11
N ALA A 5 -2.83 29.23 1.94
CA ALA A 5 -3.17 28.25 2.94
C ALA A 5 -3.47 26.96 2.16
N THR A 6 -2.49 26.06 2.06
CA THR A 6 -2.70 24.69 1.59
C THR A 6 -3.50 23.98 2.66
N VAL A 7 -4.80 24.25 2.69
CA VAL A 7 -5.71 23.41 3.43
C VAL A 7 -6.08 22.22 2.53
N LEU A 8 -6.11 21.05 3.16
CA LEU A 8 -7.05 19.93 2.92
C LEU A 8 -6.54 18.79 2.04
N TRP A 9 -6.05 17.74 2.73
CA TRP A 9 -6.54 16.37 2.57
C TRP A 9 -7.78 16.28 1.66
N ARG A 10 -7.56 16.04 0.35
CA ARG A 10 -8.65 15.67 -0.56
C ARG A 10 -8.66 14.16 -0.61
N GLY A 11 -9.78 13.56 -0.20
CA GLY A 11 -9.96 12.12 -0.28
C GLY A 11 -10.06 11.66 -1.74
N LEU A 12 -9.44 10.52 -2.05
CA LEU A 12 -9.60 9.83 -3.32
C LEU A 12 -10.87 8.96 -3.26
N THR A 13 -11.80 9.16 -4.20
CA THR A 13 -12.95 8.25 -4.31
C THR A 13 -12.57 7.06 -5.18
N VAL A 14 -12.53 5.86 -4.60
CA VAL A 14 -12.15 4.62 -5.30
C VAL A 14 -13.37 3.71 -5.47
N GLY A 15 -13.63 3.30 -6.71
CA GLY A 15 -14.59 2.25 -7.05
C GLY A 15 -13.94 0.87 -7.00
N LEU A 16 -14.55 -0.04 -6.24
CA LEU A 16 -14.07 -1.40 -6.00
C LEU A 16 -15.11 -2.41 -6.48
N VAL A 17 -14.65 -3.42 -7.22
CA VAL A 17 -15.52 -4.44 -7.83
C VAL A 17 -15.71 -5.59 -6.84
N VAL A 18 -16.75 -5.51 -6.02
CA VAL A 18 -17.01 -6.47 -4.94
C VAL A 18 -17.93 -7.59 -5.46
N PRO A 19 -17.63 -8.87 -5.23
CA PRO A 19 -18.51 -9.97 -5.66
C PRO A 19 -19.83 -9.95 -4.88
N ALA A 20 -20.94 -10.34 -5.52
CA ALA A 20 -22.27 -10.33 -4.90
C ALA A 20 -22.34 -11.11 -3.56
N ARG A 21 -21.55 -12.18 -3.42
CA ARG A 21 -21.48 -12.98 -2.18
C ARG A 21 -20.93 -12.22 -0.96
N ALA A 22 -20.26 -11.09 -1.15
CA ALA A 22 -19.78 -10.26 -0.04
C ALA A 22 -20.92 -9.53 0.67
N PHE A 23 -22.02 -9.25 -0.05
CA PHE A 23 -23.18 -8.57 0.51
C PHE A 23 -23.94 -9.53 1.45
N GLY A 24 -23.91 -9.22 2.74
CA GLY A 24 -24.46 -10.09 3.79
C GLY A 24 -23.50 -11.18 4.28
N ALA A 25 -22.24 -11.20 3.81
CA ALA A 25 -21.27 -12.21 4.25
C ALA A 25 -21.03 -12.19 5.77
N ALA A 26 -21.09 -11.02 6.41
CA ALA A 26 -20.86 -10.87 7.84
C ALA A 26 -22.12 -10.99 8.71
N VAL A 27 -23.32 -11.23 8.14
CA VAL A 27 -24.60 -11.24 8.89
C VAL A 27 -24.57 -12.19 10.08
N ASP A 28 -23.96 -13.37 9.93
CA ASP A 28 -23.96 -14.40 10.96
C ASP A 28 -23.01 -14.09 12.14
N ILE A 29 -22.12 -13.11 11.97
CA ILE A 29 -21.10 -12.73 12.96
C ILE A 29 -21.16 -11.27 13.39
N ASP A 30 -22.09 -10.48 12.86
CA ASP A 30 -22.20 -9.02 13.08
C ASP A 30 -22.23 -8.67 14.59
N GLY A 31 -22.98 -9.43 15.38
CA GLY A 31 -23.05 -9.24 16.84
C GLY A 31 -21.81 -9.66 17.63
N LEU A 32 -20.80 -10.26 16.99
CA LEU A 32 -19.55 -10.71 17.62
C LEU A 32 -18.41 -9.70 17.48
N LEU A 33 -18.51 -8.80 16.50
CA LEU A 33 -17.47 -7.84 16.15
C LEU A 33 -17.82 -6.43 16.65
N ILE A 34 -16.82 -5.66 17.06
CA ILE A 34 -17.01 -4.25 17.46
C ILE A 34 -15.85 -3.46 16.84
N GLU A 35 -16.10 -2.74 15.75
CA GLU A 35 -15.05 -2.07 14.97
C GLU A 35 -13.90 -3.04 14.63
N PRO A 36 -14.21 -4.14 13.91
CA PRO A 36 -13.20 -5.14 13.58
C PRO A 36 -12.15 -4.59 12.64
N ASP A 37 -10.93 -5.12 12.73
CA ASP A 37 -9.86 -4.84 11.77
C ASP A 37 -9.37 -6.16 11.15
N LEU A 38 -9.49 -6.27 9.82
CA LEU A 38 -9.24 -7.48 9.05
C LEU A 38 -8.07 -7.29 8.09
N HIS A 39 -7.01 -8.05 8.26
CA HIS A 39 -5.79 -7.99 7.46
C HIS A 39 -5.63 -9.23 6.61
N PHE A 40 -5.46 -9.04 5.30
CA PHE A 40 -5.13 -10.11 4.37
C PHE A 40 -3.76 -9.87 3.76
N ALA A 41 -2.87 -10.86 3.90
CA ALA A 41 -1.57 -10.84 3.26
C ALA A 41 -1.33 -12.15 2.53
N ALA A 42 -0.78 -12.06 1.32
CA ALA A 42 -0.46 -13.22 0.51
C ALA A 42 0.96 -13.10 -0.02
N THR A 43 1.80 -14.08 0.32
CA THR A 43 3.17 -14.23 -0.17
C THR A 43 3.21 -15.28 -1.29
N PRO A 44 4.37 -15.57 -1.90
CA PRO A 44 4.50 -16.69 -2.83
C PRO A 44 4.29 -18.07 -2.18
N THR A 45 4.46 -18.18 -0.86
CA THR A 45 4.48 -19.48 -0.15
C THR A 45 3.30 -19.67 0.80
N THR A 46 2.75 -18.58 1.35
CA THR A 46 1.68 -18.65 2.34
C THR A 46 0.74 -17.45 2.21
N SER A 47 -0.51 -17.66 2.57
CA SER A 47 -1.52 -16.62 2.71
C SER A 47 -2.07 -16.65 4.13
N ARG A 48 -2.37 -15.46 4.65
CA ARG A 48 -2.90 -15.29 5.99
C ARG A 48 -4.04 -14.29 6.00
N LEU A 49 -5.06 -14.61 6.80
CA LEU A 49 -6.16 -13.72 7.14
C LEU A 49 -6.16 -13.56 8.66
N MET A 50 -5.95 -12.34 9.13
CA MET A 50 -5.93 -11.99 10.54
C MET A 50 -7.11 -11.08 10.84
N LEU A 51 -7.95 -11.49 11.78
CA LEU A 51 -9.04 -10.68 12.32
C LEU A 51 -8.67 -10.23 13.73
N MET A 52 -8.75 -8.92 13.97
CA MET A 52 -8.84 -8.31 15.28
C MET A 52 -10.33 -7.99 15.52
N PRO A 53 -11.05 -8.79 16.33
CA PRO A 53 -12.51 -8.69 16.41
C PRO A 53 -13.02 -7.41 17.08
N ARG A 54 -12.18 -6.79 17.91
CA ARG A 54 -12.48 -5.54 18.58
C ARG A 54 -11.24 -4.66 18.63
N ALA A 55 -11.37 -3.40 18.21
CA ALA A 55 -10.32 -2.40 18.37
C ALA A 55 -9.92 -2.30 19.86
N GLY A 56 -8.62 -2.45 20.15
CA GLY A 56 -8.07 -2.38 21.52
C GLY A 56 -8.22 -3.65 22.39
N ALA A 57 -8.90 -4.70 21.90
CA ALA A 57 -8.86 -6.00 22.57
C ALA A 57 -7.61 -6.78 22.17
N PHE A 58 -6.94 -7.40 23.15
CA PHE A 58 -5.80 -8.29 22.93
C PHE A 58 -6.24 -9.68 22.46
N SER A 59 -7.22 -9.75 21.55
CA SER A 59 -7.71 -10.97 20.93
C SER A 59 -7.49 -10.92 19.42
N ARG A 60 -6.92 -11.98 18.86
CA ARG A 60 -6.68 -12.16 17.43
C ARG A 60 -7.15 -13.53 16.98
N LEU A 61 -7.76 -13.58 15.81
CA LEU A 61 -8.02 -14.82 15.09
C LEU A 61 -7.15 -14.82 13.84
N LEU A 62 -6.51 -15.94 13.56
CA LEU A 62 -5.61 -16.09 12.42
C LEU A 62 -5.96 -17.37 11.67
N LEU A 63 -6.20 -17.23 10.37
CA LEU A 63 -6.30 -18.34 9.43
C LEU A 63 -5.10 -18.27 8.48
N GLU A 64 -4.28 -19.31 8.44
CA GLU A 64 -3.09 -19.40 7.58
C GLU A 64 -3.17 -20.63 6.66
N TRP A 65 -2.80 -20.47 5.38
CA TRP A 65 -2.85 -21.54 4.39
C TRP A 65 -1.78 -21.38 3.31
N GLU A 66 -1.28 -22.50 2.78
CA GLU A 66 -0.31 -22.50 1.68
C GLU A 66 -1.00 -22.57 0.31
N THR A 67 -1.96 -23.49 0.16
CA THR A 67 -2.61 -23.79 -1.13
C THR A 67 -4.08 -23.41 -1.12
N LEU A 68 -4.87 -24.01 -0.21
CA LEU A 68 -6.32 -23.89 -0.16
C LEU A 68 -6.78 -23.37 1.21
N PRO A 69 -7.59 -22.30 1.27
CA PRO A 69 -8.13 -21.76 2.52
C PRO A 69 -8.90 -22.79 3.36
N GLU A 70 -9.56 -23.75 2.72
CA GLU A 70 -10.44 -24.73 3.36
C GLU A 70 -9.69 -25.69 4.30
N ILE A 71 -8.41 -25.95 4.01
CA ILE A 71 -7.53 -26.79 4.84
C ILE A 71 -6.54 -25.97 5.68
N GLY A 72 -6.72 -24.64 5.70
CA GLY A 72 -5.89 -23.72 6.47
C GLY A 72 -5.97 -23.98 7.97
N VAL A 73 -4.92 -23.57 8.68
CA VAL A 73 -4.84 -23.67 10.14
C VAL A 73 -5.50 -22.45 10.75
N PHE A 74 -6.58 -22.67 11.50
CA PHE A 74 -7.25 -21.63 12.28
C PHE A 74 -6.70 -21.60 13.70
N THR A 75 -6.37 -20.42 14.20
CA THR A 75 -5.92 -20.20 15.57
C THR A 75 -6.62 -19.00 16.19
N ALA A 76 -7.08 -19.16 17.42
CA ALA A 76 -7.62 -18.08 18.24
C ALA A 76 -6.64 -17.82 19.39
N SER A 77 -6.22 -16.57 19.57
CA SER A 77 -5.37 -16.16 20.68
C SER A 77 -6.00 -14.98 21.39
N ALA A 78 -6.03 -15.00 22.72
CA ALA A 78 -6.48 -13.87 23.52
C ALA A 78 -5.59 -13.72 24.77
N TRP A 79 -5.38 -12.49 25.22
CA TRP A 79 -4.83 -12.22 26.54
C TRP A 79 -5.98 -12.02 27.53
N GLY A 80 -6.11 -12.95 28.48
CA GLY A 80 -7.18 -12.95 29.47
C GLY A 80 -8.20 -14.08 29.24
N PRO A 81 -9.43 -13.96 29.79
CA PRO A 81 -10.47 -14.96 29.59
C PRO A 81 -10.84 -15.07 28.10
N ALA A 82 -11.25 -16.27 27.69
CA ALA A 82 -11.66 -16.53 26.31
C ALA A 82 -12.76 -15.53 25.89
N PRO A 83 -12.54 -14.72 24.83
CA PRO A 83 -13.48 -13.67 24.43
C PRO A 83 -14.73 -14.23 23.74
N PHE A 84 -14.69 -15.51 23.34
CA PHE A 84 -15.73 -16.20 22.59
C PHE A 84 -15.96 -17.59 23.16
N ALA A 85 -17.21 -18.03 23.17
CA ALA A 85 -17.56 -19.43 23.37
C ALA A 85 -17.19 -20.29 22.14
N ASP A 86 -17.09 -21.60 22.30
CA ASP A 86 -16.72 -22.51 21.20
C ASP A 86 -17.65 -22.40 19.99
N THR A 87 -18.95 -22.17 20.22
CA THR A 87 -19.94 -21.98 19.13
C THR A 87 -19.80 -20.64 18.42
N GLU A 88 -19.26 -19.61 19.07
CA GLU A 88 -18.91 -18.33 18.46
C GLU A 88 -17.62 -18.46 17.65
N LEU A 89 -16.62 -19.16 18.19
CA LEU A 89 -15.37 -19.46 17.47
C LEU A 89 -15.63 -20.28 16.21
N ALA A 90 -16.48 -21.30 16.26
CA ALA A 90 -16.82 -22.10 15.08
C ALA A 90 -17.50 -21.27 13.97
N ARG A 91 -18.36 -20.32 14.34
CA ARG A 91 -19.00 -19.38 13.41
C ARG A 91 -17.98 -18.43 12.79
N LEU A 92 -17.11 -17.85 13.62
CA LEU A 92 -16.02 -16.96 13.17
C LEU A 92 -15.03 -17.69 12.25
N GLU A 93 -14.68 -18.93 12.57
CA GLU A 93 -13.81 -19.75 11.72
C GLU A 93 -14.46 -20.03 10.37
N THR A 94 -15.73 -20.43 10.35
CA THR A 94 -16.46 -20.71 9.11
C THR A 94 -16.52 -19.46 8.23
N TRP A 95 -16.90 -18.33 8.81
CA TRP A 95 -16.89 -17.05 8.11
C TRP A 95 -15.49 -16.67 7.59
N MET A 96 -14.43 -16.80 8.41
CA MET A 96 -13.06 -16.49 8.00
C MET A 96 -12.60 -17.37 6.83
N ARG A 97 -13.02 -18.65 6.79
CA ARG A 97 -12.72 -19.55 5.67
C ARG A 97 -13.44 -19.11 4.39
N ASP A 98 -14.72 -18.76 4.47
CA ASP A 98 -15.49 -18.27 3.30
C ASP A 98 -14.93 -16.95 2.75
N VAL A 99 -14.53 -16.04 3.65
CA VAL A 99 -13.83 -14.80 3.30
C VAL A 99 -12.47 -15.10 2.68
N ALA A 100 -11.69 -16.02 3.24
CA ALA A 100 -10.39 -16.40 2.69
C ALA A 100 -10.50 -17.02 1.30
N VAL A 101 -11.50 -17.86 1.02
CA VAL A 101 -11.81 -18.33 -0.34
C VAL A 101 -12.10 -17.16 -1.27
N THR A 102 -12.87 -16.18 -0.79
CA THR A 102 -13.19 -14.98 -1.56
C THR A 102 -11.94 -14.20 -1.92
N LEU A 103 -11.17 -13.79 -0.91
CA LEU A 103 -9.95 -13.00 -1.06
C LEU A 103 -8.89 -13.72 -1.88
N HIS A 104 -8.71 -15.02 -1.69
CA HIS A 104 -7.78 -15.82 -2.47
C HIS A 104 -8.15 -15.82 -3.97
N SER A 105 -9.44 -16.03 -4.28
CA SER A 105 -9.92 -16.02 -5.67
C SER A 105 -9.91 -14.64 -6.33
N THR A 106 -9.92 -13.55 -5.55
CA THR A 106 -9.93 -12.17 -6.06
C THR A 106 -8.63 -11.41 -5.81
N ARG A 107 -7.56 -12.07 -5.34
CA ARG A 107 -6.29 -11.44 -4.95
C ARG A 107 -5.74 -10.49 -6.03
N ASP A 108 -5.67 -10.97 -7.27
CA ASP A 108 -5.12 -10.18 -8.37
C ASP A 108 -5.99 -8.95 -8.66
N ARG A 109 -7.30 -9.07 -8.53
CA ARG A 109 -8.23 -7.94 -8.69
C ARG A 109 -8.07 -6.91 -7.57
N ILE A 110 -7.79 -7.34 -6.33
CA ILE A 110 -7.49 -6.43 -5.22
C ILE A 110 -6.23 -5.63 -5.54
N ARG A 111 -5.17 -6.34 -5.96
CA ARG A 111 -3.92 -5.72 -6.40
C ARG A 111 -4.13 -4.72 -7.53
N GLU A 112 -4.81 -5.13 -8.60
CA GLU A 112 -5.11 -4.28 -9.77
C GLU A 112 -5.92 -3.03 -9.39
N ALA A 113 -6.85 -3.15 -8.44
CA ALA A 113 -7.62 -2.01 -7.94
C ALA A 113 -6.75 -1.02 -7.16
N SER A 114 -5.86 -1.51 -6.30
CA SER A 114 -4.91 -0.67 -5.57
C SER A 114 -3.89 -0.01 -6.51
N GLU A 115 -3.31 -0.76 -7.46
CA GLU A 115 -2.38 -0.23 -8.46
C GLU A 115 -3.04 0.84 -9.34
N ARG A 116 -4.29 0.62 -9.76
CA ARG A 116 -5.07 1.63 -10.50
C ARG A 116 -5.31 2.88 -9.66
N ALA A 117 -5.72 2.75 -8.40
CA ALA A 117 -5.97 3.90 -7.54
C ALA A 117 -4.70 4.76 -7.35
N VAL A 118 -3.55 4.12 -7.14
CA VAL A 118 -2.24 4.79 -7.08
C VAL A 118 -1.90 5.47 -8.40
N HIS A 119 -2.13 4.80 -9.53
CA HIS A 119 -1.91 5.37 -10.85
C HIS A 119 -2.77 6.62 -11.11
N ASP A 120 -4.06 6.54 -10.84
CA ASP A 120 -5.02 7.63 -11.05
C ASP A 120 -4.71 8.82 -10.13
N ALA A 121 -4.44 8.56 -8.84
CA ALA A 121 -4.06 9.59 -7.87
C ALA A 121 -2.74 10.26 -8.24
N SER A 122 -1.72 9.47 -8.61
CA SER A 122 -0.45 10.00 -9.11
C SER A 122 -0.57 10.71 -10.45
N SER A 123 -1.67 10.55 -11.18
CA SER A 123 -1.98 11.33 -12.38
C SER A 123 -2.80 12.59 -12.09
N GLY A 124 -3.09 12.87 -10.80
CA GLY A 124 -3.84 14.04 -10.35
C GLY A 124 -5.36 13.87 -10.36
N LEU A 125 -5.88 12.64 -10.47
CA LEU A 125 -7.32 12.38 -10.42
C LEU A 125 -7.80 12.23 -8.97
N ASP A 126 -8.95 12.83 -8.66
CA ASP A 126 -9.63 12.68 -7.35
C ASP A 126 -10.60 11.48 -7.33
N THR A 127 -10.67 10.71 -8.41
CA THR A 127 -11.57 9.56 -8.56
C THR A 127 -10.90 8.47 -9.38
N SER A 128 -10.97 7.22 -8.90
CA SER A 128 -10.51 6.01 -9.59
C SER A 128 -11.66 5.03 -9.70
N LEU A 129 -12.08 4.69 -10.92
CA LEU A 129 -13.20 3.77 -11.15
C LEU A 129 -12.76 2.58 -12.01
N PRO A 130 -13.33 1.39 -11.80
CA PRO A 130 -13.06 0.24 -12.65
C PRO A 130 -13.63 0.48 -14.05
N THR A 131 -12.90 0.06 -15.08
CA THR A 131 -13.35 0.14 -16.47
C THR A 131 -14.25 -1.03 -16.87
N THR A 132 -14.14 -2.16 -16.16
CA THR A 132 -14.92 -3.38 -16.39
C THR A 132 -15.52 -3.88 -15.07
N VAL A 133 -16.73 -4.44 -15.16
CA VAL A 133 -17.44 -5.05 -14.03
C VAL A 133 -17.88 -6.44 -14.47
N PRO A 134 -17.35 -7.51 -13.87
CA PRO A 134 -17.77 -8.88 -14.15
C PRO A 134 -19.25 -9.09 -13.80
N GLU A 135 -19.89 -10.05 -14.48
CA GLU A 135 -21.25 -10.48 -14.13
C GLU A 135 -21.30 -10.98 -12.67
N GLY A 136 -22.36 -10.61 -11.94
CA GLY A 136 -22.51 -10.97 -10.53
C GLY A 136 -21.58 -10.21 -9.56
N ALA A 137 -20.98 -9.09 -10.01
CA ALA A 137 -20.24 -8.17 -9.16
C ALA A 137 -20.90 -6.78 -9.12
N HIS A 138 -20.57 -6.01 -8.09
CA HIS A 138 -21.06 -4.65 -7.88
C HIS A 138 -19.88 -3.70 -7.71
N VAL A 139 -20.06 -2.44 -8.11
CA VAL A 139 -19.10 -1.37 -7.82
C VAL A 139 -19.52 -0.69 -6.53
N VAL A 140 -18.65 -0.72 -5.52
CA VAL A 140 -18.80 0.01 -4.26
C VAL A 140 -17.77 1.13 -4.24
N SER A 141 -18.21 2.36 -3.94
CA SER A 141 -17.32 3.50 -3.81
C SER A 141 -16.94 3.73 -2.36
N ALA A 142 -15.65 3.93 -2.11
CA ALA A 142 -15.11 4.31 -0.81
C ALA A 142 -14.22 5.55 -0.95
N VAL A 143 -14.19 6.38 0.09
CA VAL A 143 -13.31 7.55 0.15
C VAL A 143 -12.08 7.18 0.98
N VAL A 144 -10.91 7.25 0.36
CA VAL A 144 -9.61 6.98 1.01
C VAL A 144 -8.96 8.30 1.40
N GLY A 145 -8.51 8.40 2.65
CA GLY A 145 -7.96 9.62 3.24
C GLY A 145 -6.53 9.95 2.80
N THR A 146 -5.78 8.95 2.34
CA THR A 146 -4.40 9.13 1.86
C THR A 146 -4.37 9.81 0.51
N ARG A 147 -3.57 10.87 0.39
CA ARG A 147 -3.34 11.60 -0.85
C ARG A 147 -1.93 11.36 -1.38
N VAL A 148 -1.85 11.13 -2.68
CA VAL A 148 -0.59 11.16 -3.45
C VAL A 148 -0.58 12.43 -4.29
N SER A 149 0.53 13.17 -4.27
CA SER A 149 0.72 14.31 -5.16
C SER A 149 0.85 13.83 -6.61
N GLY A 150 0.11 14.47 -7.52
CA GLY A 150 0.33 14.32 -8.95
C GLY A 150 1.65 15.00 -9.38
N PRO A 151 2.15 14.73 -10.60
CA PRO A 151 3.34 15.37 -11.12
C PRO A 151 3.14 16.89 -11.18
N HIS A 152 4.13 17.64 -10.71
CA HIS A 152 4.16 19.08 -10.94
C HIS A 152 4.32 19.33 -12.45
N PRO A 153 3.54 20.22 -13.07
CA PRO A 153 3.63 20.48 -14.52
C PRO A 153 5.03 20.96 -14.95
N ASP A 154 5.76 21.60 -14.05
CA ASP A 154 7.15 22.05 -14.27
C ASP A 154 8.21 21.06 -13.73
N ALA A 155 7.83 19.82 -13.36
CA ALA A 155 8.77 18.83 -12.84
C ALA A 155 9.78 18.40 -13.93
N PRO A 156 11.09 18.53 -13.69
CA PRO A 156 12.11 18.29 -14.73
C PRO A 156 12.19 16.85 -15.23
N PHE A 157 11.64 15.88 -14.48
CA PHE A 157 11.76 14.46 -14.78
C PHE A 157 10.41 13.75 -15.02
N GLY A 158 9.28 14.47 -14.99
CA GLY A 158 7.95 13.86 -15.13
C GLY A 158 7.66 12.86 -14.00
N VAL A 159 7.31 11.62 -14.34
CA VAL A 159 7.04 10.55 -13.37
C VAL A 159 8.31 9.74 -13.09
N VAL A 160 8.67 9.64 -11.81
CA VAL A 160 9.80 8.84 -11.32
C VAL A 160 9.28 7.60 -10.60
N ASP A 161 9.78 6.44 -11.02
CA ASP A 161 9.56 5.14 -10.39
C ASP A 161 10.64 4.87 -9.36
N VAL A 162 10.22 4.35 -8.20
CA VAL A 162 11.11 3.96 -7.10
C VAL A 162 10.92 2.48 -6.87
N SER A 163 12.00 1.70 -6.97
CA SER A 163 11.93 0.23 -6.90
C SER A 163 13.14 -0.37 -6.19
N PRO A 164 12.98 -1.50 -5.48
CA PRO A 164 14.11 -2.19 -4.86
C PRO A 164 15.10 -2.68 -5.93
N ALA A 165 16.39 -2.59 -5.64
CA ALA A 165 17.42 -3.20 -6.47
C ALA A 165 17.32 -4.73 -6.40
N ARG A 166 17.59 -5.41 -7.52
CA ARG A 166 17.43 -6.88 -7.63
C ARG A 166 18.35 -7.70 -6.73
N ALA A 167 19.43 -7.12 -6.20
CA ALA A 167 20.40 -7.83 -5.40
C ALA A 167 20.97 -6.91 -4.31
N THR A 168 20.37 -6.95 -3.12
CA THR A 168 20.97 -6.37 -1.92
C THR A 168 21.06 -7.44 -0.84
N GLY A 169 22.14 -7.38 -0.05
CA GLY A 169 22.30 -8.25 1.12
C GLY A 169 21.29 -7.89 2.21
N PRO A 170 21.07 -8.74 3.21
CA PRO A 170 20.09 -8.46 4.28
C PRO A 170 20.42 -7.21 5.12
N GLU A 171 21.70 -6.81 5.16
CA GLU A 171 22.20 -5.67 5.94
C GLU A 171 22.09 -4.32 5.21
N SER A 172 21.77 -4.34 3.91
CA SER A 172 21.62 -3.13 3.10
C SER A 172 20.37 -3.18 2.20
N GLY A 173 19.59 -2.10 2.22
CA GLY A 173 18.48 -1.90 1.29
C GLY A 173 18.86 -0.85 0.26
N GLU A 174 18.65 -1.12 -1.01
CA GLU A 174 18.87 -0.17 -2.10
C GLU A 174 17.56 0.03 -2.86
N MET A 175 17.15 1.29 -3.01
CA MET A 175 16.03 1.70 -3.86
C MET A 175 16.58 2.50 -5.03
N LEU A 176 16.17 2.19 -6.25
CA LEU A 176 16.58 2.86 -7.48
C LEU A 176 15.50 3.85 -7.91
N PHE A 177 15.91 5.03 -8.35
CA PHE A 177 15.04 6.06 -8.93
C PHE A 177 15.19 6.04 -10.44
N THR A 178 14.11 5.74 -11.16
CA THR A 178 14.13 5.61 -12.62
C THR A 178 13.09 6.51 -13.24
N GLN A 179 13.48 7.31 -14.23
CA GLN A 179 12.52 8.08 -15.01
C GLN A 179 11.65 7.13 -15.84
N ARG A 180 10.33 7.11 -15.61
CA ARG A 180 9.42 6.13 -16.22
C ARG A 180 9.43 6.15 -17.74
N SER A 181 9.43 7.35 -18.33
CA SER A 181 9.31 7.53 -19.79
C SER A 181 10.55 7.11 -20.57
N THR A 182 11.73 7.16 -19.95
CA THR A 182 13.02 6.93 -20.62
C THR A 182 13.75 5.70 -20.09
N GLY A 183 13.35 5.18 -18.93
CA GLY A 183 14.10 4.15 -18.20
C GLY A 183 15.44 4.65 -17.64
N ARG A 184 15.70 5.97 -17.67
CA ARG A 184 16.97 6.54 -17.19
C ARG A 184 17.07 6.42 -15.67
N LEU A 185 18.18 5.87 -15.19
CA LEU A 185 18.52 5.88 -13.76
C LEU A 185 18.86 7.32 -13.34
N LEU A 186 18.16 7.82 -12.34
CA LEU A 186 18.33 9.17 -11.78
C LEU A 186 19.13 9.16 -10.47
N GLY A 187 19.17 8.02 -9.77
CA GLY A 187 19.94 7.85 -8.55
C GLY A 187 19.49 6.64 -7.74
N ARG A 188 19.94 6.58 -6.49
CA ARG A 188 19.61 5.51 -5.53
C ARG A 188 19.52 6.01 -4.10
N ARG A 189 18.78 5.27 -3.27
CA ARG A 189 18.74 5.42 -1.82
C ARG A 189 19.35 4.18 -1.20
N ILE A 190 20.39 4.35 -0.40
CA ILE A 190 21.04 3.27 0.32
C ILE A 190 20.65 3.36 1.79
N THR A 191 20.11 2.27 2.32
CA THR A 191 19.76 2.11 3.73
C THR A 191 20.67 1.05 4.33
N THR A 192 21.30 1.34 5.46
CA THR A 192 22.03 0.33 6.25
C THR A 192 21.24 -0.02 7.48
N ARG A 193 21.19 -1.31 7.83
CA ARG A 193 20.49 -1.80 9.01
C ARG A 193 21.47 -2.32 10.06
N ASP A 194 21.11 -2.15 11.33
CA ASP A 194 21.73 -2.83 12.46
C ASP A 194 20.64 -3.66 13.16
N GLY A 195 20.63 -4.97 12.89
CA GLY A 195 19.49 -5.82 13.22
C GLY A 195 18.21 -5.37 12.50
N ASP A 196 17.16 -5.10 13.28
CA ASP A 196 15.86 -4.62 12.79
C ASP A 196 15.78 -3.08 12.68
N GLU A 197 16.80 -2.36 13.14
CA GLU A 197 16.82 -0.89 13.16
C GLU A 197 17.52 -0.31 11.93
N ILE A 198 17.05 0.86 11.48
CA ILE A 198 17.72 1.63 10.41
C ILE A 198 18.88 2.41 11.04
N ALA A 199 20.11 1.98 10.74
CA ALA A 199 21.32 2.66 11.20
C ALA A 199 21.62 3.94 10.40
N SER A 200 21.38 3.92 9.09
CA SER A 200 21.52 5.12 8.24
C SER A 200 20.73 5.02 6.94
N ALA A 201 20.44 6.17 6.33
CA ALA A 201 19.90 6.27 4.98
C ALA A 201 20.55 7.45 4.24
N ARG A 202 20.96 7.24 2.99
CA ARG A 202 21.55 8.28 2.14
C ARG A 202 21.01 8.22 0.72
N PHE A 203 20.95 9.38 0.06
CA PHE A 203 20.56 9.51 -1.34
C PHE A 203 21.80 9.79 -2.17
N GLU A 204 21.95 9.09 -3.30
CA GLU A 204 23.07 9.24 -4.22
C GLU A 204 22.52 9.46 -5.64
N PRO A 205 22.61 10.68 -6.18
CA PRO A 205 22.30 10.95 -7.59
C PRO A 205 23.15 10.09 -8.54
N ALA A 206 22.56 9.72 -9.66
CA ALA A 206 23.30 9.04 -10.72
C ALA A 206 24.36 10.01 -11.26
N VAL A 207 25.61 9.57 -11.27
CA VAL A 207 26.71 10.31 -11.91
C VAL A 207 26.66 9.97 -13.39
N ASP A 208 26.46 10.98 -14.25
CA ASP A 208 26.56 10.78 -15.69
C ASP A 208 28.01 10.37 -16.00
N ALA A 209 28.19 9.21 -16.66
CA ALA A 209 29.50 8.66 -16.97
C ALA A 209 30.38 9.60 -17.85
N SER A 210 29.78 10.65 -18.43
CA SER A 210 30.44 11.66 -19.24
C SER A 210 31.12 12.80 -18.46
N ASP A 211 30.84 12.97 -17.16
CA ASP A 211 31.30 14.14 -16.37
C ASP A 211 32.58 13.89 -15.55
N THR A 212 33.29 12.78 -15.78
CA THR A 212 34.57 12.52 -15.10
C THR A 212 35.70 13.34 -15.74
N SER A 213 35.74 14.64 -15.45
CA SER A 213 36.92 15.48 -15.71
C SER A 213 37.96 15.25 -14.62
N ALA A 214 39.23 15.11 -14.99
CA ALA A 214 40.35 14.72 -14.13
C ALA A 214 40.71 15.69 -12.97
N ASP A 215 39.96 16.77 -12.77
CA ASP A 215 40.33 17.89 -11.89
C ASP A 215 39.35 18.12 -10.71
N GLY A 216 38.49 17.16 -10.39
CA GLY A 216 37.81 17.06 -9.08
C GLY A 216 36.85 18.21 -8.70
N THR A 217 36.53 19.12 -9.62
CA THR A 217 35.62 20.24 -9.35
C THR A 217 34.26 19.95 -9.98
N SER A 218 33.29 19.56 -9.15
CA SER A 218 31.90 19.33 -9.57
C SER A 218 31.22 20.67 -9.86
N ALA A 219 31.23 21.10 -11.13
CA ALA A 219 30.29 22.09 -11.62
C ALA A 219 28.93 21.39 -11.77
N HIS A 220 27.84 22.06 -11.39
CA HIS A 220 26.47 21.60 -11.60
C HIS A 220 26.30 20.97 -13.00
N GLY A 221 26.29 19.63 -13.04
CA GLY A 221 26.36 18.84 -14.26
C GLY A 221 25.10 18.99 -15.07
N THR A 222 25.26 19.45 -16.31
CA THR A 222 24.23 19.38 -17.34
C THR A 222 24.54 18.11 -18.12
N SER A 223 23.60 17.16 -18.17
CA SER A 223 23.83 15.87 -18.86
C SER A 223 24.15 16.09 -20.33
N ALA A 224 24.76 15.09 -20.99
CA ALA A 224 25.11 15.13 -22.41
C ALA A 224 23.94 15.48 -23.36
N ASP A 225 22.70 15.30 -22.90
CA ASP A 225 21.47 15.63 -23.62
C ASP A 225 20.86 17.00 -23.22
N GLY A 226 21.56 17.80 -22.42
CA GLY A 226 21.08 19.09 -21.90
C GLY A 226 20.05 19.00 -20.78
N ALA A 227 19.69 17.78 -20.34
CA ALA A 227 18.76 17.59 -19.21
C ALA A 227 19.47 17.83 -17.87
N ARG A 228 18.76 18.50 -16.94
CA ARG A 228 19.21 18.72 -15.55
C ARG A 228 19.55 17.38 -14.88
N ALA A 229 20.63 17.32 -14.11
CA ALA A 229 20.92 16.19 -13.23
C ALA A 229 20.00 16.19 -11.99
N ALA A 230 19.62 15.00 -11.52
CA ALA A 230 18.86 14.87 -10.27
C ALA A 230 19.74 15.27 -9.08
N THR A 231 19.15 15.91 -8.08
CA THR A 231 19.82 16.28 -6.83
C THR A 231 19.39 15.35 -5.69
N GLU A 232 20.12 15.34 -4.58
CA GLU A 232 19.70 14.58 -3.39
C GLU A 232 18.32 15.01 -2.88
N ALA A 233 17.99 16.31 -2.96
CA ALA A 233 16.68 16.83 -2.60
C ALA A 233 15.57 16.28 -3.51
N ASP A 234 15.82 16.20 -4.82
CA ASP A 234 14.88 15.60 -5.78
C ASP A 234 14.62 14.12 -5.42
N LEU A 235 15.68 13.36 -5.12
CA LEU A 235 15.55 11.94 -4.72
C LEU A 235 14.79 11.77 -3.40
N ALA A 236 15.03 12.64 -2.42
CA ALA A 236 14.33 12.61 -1.13
C ALA A 236 12.83 12.87 -1.31
N GLU A 237 12.46 13.87 -2.11
CA GLU A 237 11.07 14.18 -2.43
C GLU A 237 10.38 13.01 -3.16
N TRP A 238 11.03 12.41 -4.17
CA TRP A 238 10.45 11.27 -4.89
C TRP A 238 10.30 10.04 -4.01
N TYR A 239 11.19 9.85 -3.04
CA TYR A 239 11.08 8.76 -2.07
C TYR A 239 9.91 8.97 -1.11
N GLU A 240 9.71 10.20 -0.63
CA GLU A 240 8.55 10.55 0.17
C GLU A 240 7.24 10.33 -0.61
N GLN A 241 7.19 10.76 -1.88
CA GLN A 241 6.06 10.47 -2.75
C GLN A 241 5.84 8.97 -2.96
N HIS A 242 6.91 8.18 -3.06
CA HIS A 242 6.82 6.72 -3.12
C HIS A 242 6.21 6.13 -1.84
N ILE A 243 6.63 6.59 -0.65
CA ILE A 243 6.03 6.16 0.61
C ILE A 243 4.52 6.44 0.61
N PHE A 244 4.09 7.64 0.23
CA PHE A 244 2.66 7.95 0.16
C PHE A 244 1.89 7.09 -0.85
N ARG A 245 2.54 6.67 -1.94
CA ARG A 245 1.95 5.74 -2.92
C ARG A 245 1.78 4.34 -2.36
N GLU A 246 2.77 3.83 -1.61
CA GLU A 246 2.67 2.53 -0.92
C GLU A 246 1.57 2.58 0.16
N VAL A 247 1.50 3.68 0.92
CA VAL A 247 0.43 3.87 1.92
C VAL A 247 -0.95 3.90 1.26
N LEU A 248 -1.11 4.61 0.13
CA LEU A 248 -2.37 4.60 -0.61
C LEU A 248 -2.72 3.21 -1.14
N PHE A 249 -1.73 2.47 -1.64
CA PHE A 249 -1.92 1.08 -2.09
C PHE A 249 -2.48 0.22 -0.96
N ASP A 250 -1.85 0.29 0.22
CA ASP A 250 -2.22 -0.48 1.41
C ASP A 250 -3.61 -0.08 1.92
N ASP A 251 -3.94 1.22 1.94
CA ASP A 251 -5.27 1.68 2.34
C ASP A 251 -6.36 1.15 1.41
N VAL A 252 -6.15 1.23 0.09
CA VAL A 252 -7.12 0.71 -0.90
C VAL A 252 -7.23 -0.80 -0.79
N TRP A 253 -6.11 -1.49 -0.56
CA TRP A 253 -6.09 -2.92 -0.31
C TRP A 253 -6.94 -3.28 0.91
N GLN A 254 -6.72 -2.59 2.03
CA GLN A 254 -7.42 -2.84 3.28
C GLN A 254 -8.93 -2.55 3.17
N VAL A 255 -9.31 -1.45 2.53
CA VAL A 255 -10.72 -1.13 2.24
C VAL A 255 -11.37 -2.24 1.43
N TYR A 256 -10.70 -2.74 0.39
CA TYR A 256 -11.26 -3.78 -0.45
C TYR A 256 -11.36 -5.13 0.29
N VAL A 257 -10.38 -5.46 1.13
CA VAL A 257 -10.43 -6.66 1.99
C VAL A 257 -11.66 -6.63 2.90
N HIS A 258 -11.95 -5.49 3.54
CA HIS A 258 -13.13 -5.33 4.40
C HIS A 258 -14.43 -5.48 3.60
N LEU A 259 -14.55 -4.76 2.49
CA LEU A 259 -15.75 -4.83 1.65
C LEU A 259 -15.98 -6.24 1.09
N ALA A 260 -14.92 -6.95 0.69
CA ALA A 260 -15.01 -8.33 0.22
C ALA A 260 -15.38 -9.32 1.33
N ALA A 261 -15.10 -8.97 2.59
CA ALA A 261 -15.51 -9.73 3.77
C ALA A 261 -16.93 -9.38 4.27
N GLY A 262 -17.61 -8.42 3.63
CA GLY A 262 -18.91 -7.92 4.04
C GLY A 262 -18.87 -7.02 5.27
N LEU A 263 -17.70 -6.45 5.58
CA LEU A 263 -17.50 -5.50 6.67
C LEU A 263 -17.54 -4.06 6.14
N GLU A 264 -17.82 -3.12 7.03
CA GLU A 264 -17.61 -1.70 6.75
C GLU A 264 -16.12 -1.42 6.52
N PRO A 265 -15.76 -0.51 5.60
CA PRO A 265 -14.37 -0.11 5.43
C PRO A 265 -13.86 0.56 6.71
N PRO A 266 -12.58 0.38 7.08
CA PRO A 266 -12.04 1.00 8.29
C PRO A 266 -12.18 2.52 8.20
N VAL A 267 -12.54 3.16 9.33
CA VAL A 267 -12.73 4.61 9.42
C VAL A 267 -11.39 5.29 9.13
N SER A 268 -11.19 5.67 7.86
CA SER A 268 -10.12 6.53 7.32
C SER A 268 -8.79 6.44 8.06
N VAL A 269 -7.83 5.71 7.50
CA VAL A 269 -6.42 5.74 7.94
C VAL A 269 -5.84 7.13 7.68
N LEU A 270 -6.14 8.08 8.56
CA LEU A 270 -5.56 9.42 8.57
C LEU A 270 -4.15 9.27 9.16
N TYR A 271 -3.16 9.05 8.31
CA TYR A 271 -1.77 9.20 8.69
C TYR A 271 -1.48 10.68 8.94
N THR A 272 -1.73 11.17 10.15
CA THR A 272 -1.24 12.49 10.55
C THR A 272 0.28 12.46 10.55
N ALA A 273 0.91 12.92 9.47
CA ALA A 273 2.29 13.36 9.51
C ALA A 273 2.34 14.62 10.40
N PHE A 274 2.64 14.43 11.68
CA PHE A 274 3.05 15.55 12.53
C PHE A 274 4.43 16.02 12.07
N GLY A 275 4.45 17.07 11.25
CA GLY A 275 5.64 17.88 11.00
C GLY A 275 5.58 19.14 11.84
N GLY A 276 6.46 19.25 12.84
CA GLY A 276 6.84 20.51 13.45
C GLY A 276 7.93 21.22 12.66
#